data_AF-A0A972QIQ7-F1
#
_entry.id   AF-A0A972QIQ7-F1
#
_cell.length_a   1.000
_cell.length_b   1.000
_cell.length_c   1.000
_cell.angle_alpha   90.00
_cell.angle_beta   90.00
_cell.angle_gamma   90.00
#
_symmetry.space_group_name_H-M   'P 1'
#
loop_
_entity.id
_entity.type
_entity.pdbx_description
1 polymer ?
#
loop_
_entity_poly.entity_id
_entity_poly.type
_entity_poly.pdbx_seq_one_letter_code
_entity_poly.pdbx_strand_id
1 'polypeptide(L)'
;MPLSDHFIFLGVGGIFVILGIILILWGRGEQRGYYSSLAGRPDAREFLEHWPQRPRVGAGQIGGWISLSVGLVLAVVGGALWFWG
;
A
#
# COMPACT_ATOMS: atom_id res chain seq x y z
N MET A 1 7.72 -28.50 13.98
CA MET A 1 6.45 -27.75 13.95
C MET A 1 5.62 -28.29 12.80
N PRO A 2 4.29 -28.47 12.92
CA PRO A 2 3.50 -29.07 11.86
C PRO A 2 3.59 -28.23 10.58
N LEU A 3 3.70 -28.89 9.43
CA LEU A 3 3.88 -28.26 8.11
C LEU A 3 2.85 -27.13 7.85
N SER A 4 1.63 -27.27 8.39
CA SER A 4 0.54 -26.28 8.25
C SER A 4 0.89 -24.89 8.74
N ASP A 5 1.71 -24.74 9.79
CA ASP A 5 1.93 -23.42 10.41
C ASP A 5 2.73 -22.49 9.48
N HIS A 6 3.69 -23.05 8.74
CA HIS A 6 4.51 -22.33 7.76
C HIS A 6 3.67 -21.80 6.59
N PHE A 7 2.74 -22.62 6.10
CA PHE A 7 1.82 -22.22 5.03
C PHE A 7 0.86 -21.11 5.46
N ILE A 8 0.47 -21.07 6.73
CA ILE A 8 -0.38 -19.99 7.25
C ILE A 8 0.38 -18.66 7.21
N PHE A 9 1.63 -18.61 7.70
CA PHE A 9 2.42 -17.38 7.67
C PHE A 9 2.70 -16.91 6.23
N LEU A 10 3.03 -17.84 5.34
CA LEU A 10 3.34 -17.52 3.94
C LEU A 10 2.08 -17.08 3.18
N GLY A 11 0.94 -17.75 3.41
CA GLY A 11 -0.35 -17.41 2.80
C GLY A 11 -0.88 -16.05 3.28
N VAL A 12 -0.95 -15.85 4.61
CA VAL A 12 -1.43 -14.59 5.18
C VAL A 12 -0.48 -13.43 4.83
N GLY A 13 0.84 -13.64 4.90
CA GLY A 13 1.82 -12.65 4.49
C GLY A 13 1.66 -12.25 3.02
N GLY A 14 1.49 -13.24 2.13
CA GLY A 14 1.24 -13.01 0.71
C GLY A 14 -0.03 -12.16 0.45
N ILE A 15 -1.13 -12.45 1.15
CA ILE A 15 -2.37 -11.67 1.03
C ILE A 15 -2.14 -10.21 1.44
N PHE A 16 -1.46 -9.97 2.55
CA PHE A 16 -1.16 -8.61 3.03
C PHE A 16 -0.25 -7.82 2.08
N VAL A 17 0.71 -8.51 1.43
CA VAL A 17 1.56 -7.90 0.38
C VAL A 17 0.71 -7.49 -0.81
N ILE A 18 -0.15 -8.38 -1.32
CA ILE A 18 -1.01 -8.10 -2.47
C ILE A 18 -1.96 -6.93 -2.17
N LEU A 19 -2.63 -6.96 -1.00
CA LEU A 19 -3.51 -5.88 -0.56
C LEU A 19 -2.75 -4.55 -0.43
N GLY A 20 -1.56 -4.57 0.15
CA GLY A 20 -0.70 -3.38 0.26
C GLY A 20 -0.37 -2.78 -1.10
N ILE A 21 0.02 -3.60 -2.07
CA ILE A 21 0.31 -3.15 -3.45
C ILE A 21 -0.95 -2.53 -4.08
N ILE A 22 -2.11 -3.20 -3.99
CA ILE A 22 -3.37 -2.71 -4.54
C ILE A 22 -3.72 -1.34 -3.95
N LEU A 23 -3.63 -1.18 -2.63
CA LEU A 23 -3.92 0.09 -1.94
C LEU A 23 -2.96 1.21 -2.34
N ILE A 24 -1.66 0.91 -2.50
CA ILE A 24 -0.68 1.89 -2.98
C ILE A 24 -1.00 2.32 -4.41
N LEU A 25 -1.32 1.37 -5.30
CA LEU A 25 -1.65 1.67 -6.70
C LEU A 25 -2.94 2.49 -6.79
N TRP A 26 -3.98 2.12 -6.03
CA TRP A 26 -5.22 2.88 -5.96
C TRP A 26 -4.98 4.30 -5.44
N GLY A 27 -4.22 4.44 -4.35
CA GLY A 27 -3.87 5.75 -3.79
C GLY A 27 -3.15 6.65 -4.80
N ARG A 28 -2.24 6.09 -5.61
CA ARG A 28 -1.57 6.84 -6.69
C ARG A 28 -2.53 7.21 -7.83
N GLY A 29 -3.50 6.34 -8.14
CA GLY A 29 -4.56 6.64 -9.12
C GLY A 29 -5.43 7.81 -8.68
N GLU A 30 -5.85 7.82 -7.42
CA GLU A 30 -6.65 8.89 -6.82
C GLU A 30 -5.94 10.25 -6.89
N GLN A 31 -4.64 10.29 -6.56
CA GLN A 31 -3.82 11.49 -6.68
C GLN A 31 -3.77 11.99 -8.13
N ARG A 32 -3.49 11.10 -9.08
CA ARG A 32 -3.39 11.47 -10.51
C ARG A 32 -4.72 12.01 -11.05
N GLY A 33 -5.84 11.37 -10.74
CA GLY A 33 -7.17 11.83 -11.15
C GLY A 33 -7.50 13.20 -10.57
N TYR A 34 -7.21 13.41 -9.28
CA TYR A 34 -7.43 14.68 -8.61
C TYR A 34 -6.61 15.82 -9.23
N TYR A 35 -5.28 15.64 -9.34
CA TYR A 35 -4.41 16.67 -9.91
C TYR A 35 -4.68 16.95 -11.40
N SER A 36 -5.03 15.92 -12.18
CA SER A 36 -5.42 16.12 -13.58
C SER A 36 -6.71 16.92 -13.73
N SER A 37 -7.65 16.79 -12.77
CA SER A 37 -8.88 17.59 -12.77
C SER A 37 -8.63 19.06 -12.38
N LEU A 38 -7.60 19.34 -11.56
CA LEU A 38 -7.20 20.70 -11.19
C LEU A 38 -6.47 21.41 -12.34
N ALA A 39 -5.66 20.69 -13.12
CA ALA A 39 -4.94 21.25 -14.26
C ALA A 39 -5.86 21.79 -15.38
N GLY A 40 -7.12 21.32 -15.44
CA GLY A 40 -8.12 21.82 -16.38
C GLY A 40 -8.88 23.08 -15.92
N ARG A 41 -8.64 23.57 -14.70
CA ARG A 41 -9.30 24.77 -14.16
C ARG A 41 -8.44 26.01 -14.43
N PRO A 42 -9.07 27.19 -14.65
CA PRO A 42 -8.35 28.45 -14.84
C PRO A 42 -7.54 28.88 -13.61
N ASP A 43 -7.83 28.30 -12.44
CA ASP A 43 -7.13 28.56 -11.19
C ASP A 43 -6.11 27.44 -10.90
N ALA A 44 -4.87 27.65 -11.34
CA ALA A 44 -3.76 26.72 -11.13
C ALA A 44 -3.10 26.87 -9.75
N ARG A 45 -3.60 27.78 -8.91
CA ARG A 45 -2.97 28.13 -7.63
C ARG A 45 -2.93 26.95 -6.66
N GLU A 46 -4.02 26.18 -6.55
CA GLU A 46 -4.08 24.97 -5.70
C GLU A 46 -3.13 23.85 -6.22
N PHE A 47 -2.87 23.80 -7.53
CA PHE A 47 -1.92 22.87 -8.15
C PHE A 47 -0.46 23.29 -7.92
N LEU A 48 -0.16 24.60 -7.99
CA LEU A 48 1.18 25.14 -7.73
C LEU A 48 1.54 25.13 -6.25
N GLU A 49 0.63 25.56 -5.38
CA GLU A 49 0.89 25.74 -3.95
C GLU A 49 0.72 24.46 -3.14
N HIS A 50 0.12 23.39 -3.70
CA HIS A 50 -0.27 22.16 -2.98
C HIS A 50 -1.03 22.45 -1.67
N TRP A 51 -1.77 23.56 -1.67
CA TRP A 51 -2.43 24.12 -0.50
C TRP A 51 -3.91 24.35 -0.82
N PRO A 52 -4.84 23.92 0.05
CA PRO A 52 -4.65 23.22 1.33
C PRO A 52 -4.22 21.76 1.16
N GLN A 53 -3.35 21.27 2.03
CA GLN A 53 -3.04 19.84 2.10
C GLN A 53 -4.33 19.06 2.41
N ARG A 54 -4.76 18.20 1.49
CA ARG A 54 -5.93 17.34 1.65
C ARG A 54 -5.45 15.97 2.12
N PRO A 55 -5.59 15.60 3.40
CA PRO A 55 -5.06 14.31 3.91
C PRO A 55 -5.70 13.09 3.23
N ARG A 56 -6.91 13.27 2.68
CA ARG A 56 -7.71 12.22 2.04
C ARG A 56 -7.05 11.63 0.80
N VAL A 57 -6.29 12.42 0.04
CA VAL A 57 -5.61 11.96 -1.19
C VAL A 57 -4.33 11.15 -0.91
N GLY A 58 -3.91 11.05 0.36
CA GLY A 58 -2.75 10.26 0.79
C GLY A 58 -3.07 9.10 1.74
N ALA A 59 -4.27 9.06 2.34
CA ALA A 59 -4.61 8.09 3.37
C ALA A 59 -4.51 6.62 2.89
N GLY A 60 -4.95 6.33 1.66
CA GLY A 60 -4.85 4.99 1.07
C GLY A 60 -3.40 4.54 0.84
N GLN A 61 -2.50 5.48 0.53
CA GLN A 61 -1.09 5.19 0.34
C GLN A 61 -0.38 4.83 1.65
N ILE A 62 -0.73 5.51 2.75
CA ILE A 62 -0.20 5.20 4.09
C ILE A 62 -0.68 3.82 4.55
N GLY A 63 -1.98 3.53 4.41
CA GLY A 63 -2.53 2.22 4.73
C GLY A 63 -1.91 1.09 3.90
N GLY A 64 -1.68 1.34 2.61
CA GLY A 64 -1.02 0.39 1.71
C GLY A 64 0.43 0.10 2.10
N TRP A 65 1.20 1.12 2.49
CA TRP A 65 2.57 0.93 3.00
C TRP A 65 2.60 0.11 4.30
N ILE A 66 1.70 0.40 5.25
CA ILE A 66 1.61 -0.37 6.50
C ILE A 66 1.27 -1.84 6.21
N SER A 67 0.27 -2.10 5.36
CA SER A 67 -0.10 -3.47 4.96
C SER A 67 1.06 -4.20 4.28
N LEU A 68 1.78 -3.51 3.39
CA LEU A 68 2.91 -4.08 2.66
C LEU A 68 4.05 -4.47 3.61
N SER A 69 4.39 -3.61 4.56
CA SER A 69 5.42 -3.89 5.57
C SER A 69 5.06 -5.08 6.44
N VAL A 70 3.82 -5.16 6.94
CA VAL A 70 3.34 -6.30 7.74
C VAL A 70 3.38 -7.60 6.94
N GLY A 71 2.88 -7.58 5.70
CA GLY A 71 2.88 -8.74 4.82
C GLY A 71 4.29 -9.25 4.51
N LEU A 72 5.23 -8.33 4.27
CA LEU A 72 6.62 -8.68 3.98
C LEU A 72 7.29 -9.36 5.19
N VAL A 73 7.08 -8.83 6.40
CA VAL A 73 7.62 -9.44 7.64
C VAL A 73 7.07 -10.85 7.81
N LEU A 74 5.76 -11.05 7.64
CA LEU A 74 5.13 -12.37 7.74
C LEU A 74 5.66 -13.36 6.69
N ALA A 75 5.88 -12.90 5.45
CA ALA A 75 6.44 -13.72 4.39
C ALA A 75 7.90 -14.13 4.67
N VAL A 76 8.72 -13.22 5.20
CA VAL A 76 10.12 -13.51 5.59
C VAL A 76 10.15 -14.52 6.73
N VAL A 77 9.31 -14.37 7.76
CA VAL A 77 9.23 -15.32 8.87
C VAL A 77 8.77 -16.69 8.38
N GLY A 78 7.71 -16.76 7.58
CA GLY A 78 7.23 -18.02 7.00
C GLY A 78 8.28 -18.70 6.11
N GLY A 79 8.99 -17.93 5.28
CA GLY A 79 10.06 -18.44 4.42
C GLY A 79 11.29 -18.92 5.20
N ALA A 80 11.71 -18.17 6.23
CA ALA A 80 12.82 -18.57 7.09
C ALA A 80 12.51 -19.86 7.86
N LEU A 81 11.29 -19.98 8.39
CA LEU A 81 10.85 -21.19 9.07
C LEU A 81 10.77 -22.38 8.10
N TRP A 82 10.36 -22.18 6.85
CA TRP A 82 10.35 -23.25 5.85
C TRP A 82 11.77 -23.68 5.43
N PHE A 83 12.72 -22.75 5.35
CA PHE A 83 14.09 -23.08 4.96
C PHE A 83 14.90 -23.76 6.08
N TRP A 84 14.60 -23.46 7.35
CA TRP A 84 15.32 -23.97 8.52
C TRP A 84 14.63 -25.11 9.28
N GLY A 85 13.34 -25.35 9.00
CA GLY A 85 12.53 -26.39 9.64
C GLY A 85 12.42 -27.65 8.80
#